data_AF-X1RLR3-F1
#
_entry.id   AF-X1RLR3-F1
#
_cell.length_a   1.000
_cell.length_b   1.000
_cell.length_c   1.000
_cell.angle_alpha   90.00
_cell.angle_beta   90.00
_cell.angle_gamma   90.00
#
_symmetry.space_group_name_H-M   'P 1'
#
loop_
_entity.id
_entity.type
_entity.pdbx_description
1 polymer ?
#
loop_
_entity_poly.entity_id
_entity_poly.type
_entity_poly.pdbx_seq_one_letter_code
_entity_poly.pdbx_strand_id
1 'polypeptide(L)'
;EGREDYEPGDTLALITPFLAHYGIEEKQIADMGQEAKLTPGAVELISRLKSRGWQAFCISTSYEQYASAITQRLGIPRENVACTSFPLDQIRRLLCHDDFTLLEQAG
;
A
#
# COMPACT_ATOMS: atom_id res chain seq x y z
N GLU A 1 -3.20 -25.05 5.22
CA GLU A 1 -2.40 -23.87 4.88
C GLU A 1 -2.15 -23.89 3.38
N GLY A 2 -2.21 -22.72 2.71
CA GLY A 2 -2.01 -22.55 1.26
C GLY A 2 -3.20 -22.96 0.41
N ARG A 3 -4.04 -22.00 -0.01
CA ARG A 3 -4.84 -22.18 -1.25
C ARG A 3 -3.89 -21.90 -2.41
N GLU A 4 -3.91 -22.76 -3.44
CA GLU A 4 -2.99 -22.68 -4.59
C GLU A 4 -3.03 -21.34 -5.34
N ASP A 5 -4.08 -20.53 -5.13
CA ASP A 5 -4.30 -19.24 -5.79
C ASP A 5 -4.32 -18.05 -4.81
N TYR A 6 -3.64 -18.13 -3.65
CA TYR A 6 -3.63 -17.04 -2.66
C TYR A 6 -2.24 -16.43 -2.47
N GLU A 7 -2.08 -15.19 -2.89
CA GLU A 7 -0.92 -14.35 -2.59
C GLU A 7 -1.23 -13.39 -1.42
N PRO A 8 -0.23 -12.99 -0.61
CA PRO A 8 -0.43 -12.04 0.48
C PRO A 8 -1.04 -10.68 0.09
N GLY A 9 -0.99 -10.30 -1.20
CA GLY A 9 -1.67 -9.12 -1.74
C GLY A 9 -3.19 -9.28 -1.89
N ASP A 10 -3.70 -10.52 -1.89
CA ASP A 10 -5.12 -10.81 -2.12
C ASP A 10 -6.01 -10.41 -0.94
N THR A 11 -5.50 -10.45 0.30
CA THR A 11 -6.26 -9.94 1.46
C THR A 11 -6.60 -8.46 1.31
N LEU A 12 -5.66 -7.70 0.75
CA LEU A 12 -5.79 -6.28 0.55
C LEU A 12 -6.71 -5.99 -0.66
N ALA A 13 -6.66 -6.81 -1.71
CA ALA A 13 -7.66 -6.80 -2.77
C ALA A 13 -9.08 -7.06 -2.22
N LEU A 14 -9.25 -7.99 -1.28
CA LEU A 14 -10.56 -8.32 -0.69
C LEU A 14 -11.17 -7.20 0.17
N ILE A 15 -10.37 -6.39 0.87
CA ILE A 15 -10.88 -5.27 1.66
C ILE A 15 -11.14 -4.00 0.81
N THR A 16 -10.59 -3.94 -0.41
CA THR A 16 -10.69 -2.80 -1.33
C THR A 16 -12.12 -2.27 -1.54
N PRO A 17 -13.13 -3.11 -1.87
CA PRO A 17 -14.48 -2.61 -2.09
C PRO A 17 -15.12 -2.04 -0.81
N PHE A 18 -14.79 -2.57 0.36
CA PHE A 18 -15.22 -2.00 1.64
C PHE A 18 -14.60 -0.62 1.88
N LEU A 19 -13.31 -0.46 1.61
CA LEU A 19 -12.64 0.85 1.72
C LEU A 19 -13.28 1.89 0.80
N ALA A 20 -13.64 1.49 -0.43
CA ALA A 20 -14.35 2.34 -1.38
C ALA A 20 -15.76 2.72 -0.87
N HIS A 21 -16.52 1.75 -0.35
CA HIS A 21 -17.86 1.95 0.21
C HIS A 21 -17.85 2.92 1.40
N TYR A 22 -16.90 2.77 2.33
CA TYR A 22 -16.76 3.67 3.47
C TYR A 22 -16.13 5.03 3.13
N GLY A 23 -15.88 5.30 1.85
CA GLY A 23 -15.40 6.60 1.39
C GLY A 23 -13.96 6.91 1.78
N ILE A 24 -13.14 5.88 2.03
CA ILE A 24 -11.70 6.07 2.25
C ILE A 24 -11.09 6.64 0.97
N GLU A 25 -10.26 7.68 1.13
CA GLU A 25 -9.55 8.33 0.05
C GLU A 25 -8.09 7.86 0.00
N GLU A 26 -7.54 7.75 -1.22
CA GLU A 26 -6.13 7.40 -1.41
C GLU A 26 -5.17 8.32 -0.63
N LYS A 27 -5.54 9.59 -0.49
CA LYS A 27 -4.81 10.57 0.30
C LYS A 27 -4.68 10.16 1.77
N GLN A 28 -5.74 9.64 2.38
CA GLN A 28 -5.71 9.21 3.79
C GLN A 28 -4.71 8.08 3.99
N ILE A 29 -4.57 7.18 3.02
CA ILE A 29 -3.59 6.08 3.05
C ILE A 29 -2.16 6.62 2.91
N ALA A 30 -1.95 7.61 2.06
CA ALA A 30 -0.66 8.30 1.94
C ALA A 30 -0.30 9.02 3.25
N ASP A 31 -1.25 9.75 3.85
CA ASP A 31 -1.07 10.48 5.11
C ASP A 31 -0.70 9.52 6.26
N MET A 32 -1.37 8.36 6.35
CA MET A 32 -1.00 7.29 7.30
C MET A 32 0.47 6.86 7.13
N GLY A 33 0.95 6.72 5.89
CA GLY A 33 2.34 6.37 5.61
C GLY A 33 3.33 7.49 5.96
N GLN A 34 2.93 8.76 5.84
CA GLN A 34 3.74 9.91 6.27
C GLN A 34 3.85 9.98 7.79
N GLU A 35 2.79 9.68 8.51
CA GLU A 35 2.73 9.73 9.98
C GLU A 35 3.34 8.50 10.66
N ALA A 36 3.45 7.38 9.94
CA ALA A 36 3.99 6.13 10.46
C ALA A 36 5.40 6.31 11.06
N LYS A 37 5.64 5.67 12.20
CA LYS A 37 6.97 5.70 12.83
C LYS A 37 7.93 4.79 12.07
N LEU A 38 9.10 5.33 11.73
CA LEU A 38 10.20 4.53 11.21
C LEU A 38 10.96 3.90 12.37
N THR A 39 11.51 2.70 12.14
CA THR A 39 12.46 2.12 13.07
C THR A 39 13.65 3.07 13.26
N PRO A 40 14.04 3.41 14.50
CA PRO A 40 15.19 4.28 14.75
C PRO A 40 16.44 3.74 14.04
N GLY A 41 17.19 4.62 13.36
CA GLY A 41 18.36 4.23 12.58
C GLY A 41 18.09 3.78 11.14
N ALA A 42 16.83 3.62 10.72
CA ALA A 42 16.50 3.13 9.38
C ALA A 42 16.97 4.10 8.27
N VAL A 43 16.77 5.40 8.46
CA VAL A 43 17.19 6.43 7.49
C VAL A 43 18.72 6.46 7.38
N GLU A 44 19.42 6.40 8.51
CA GLU A 44 20.88 6.40 8.60
C GLU A 44 21.47 5.14 7.94
N LEU A 45 20.88 3.98 8.20
CA LEU A 45 21.30 2.72 7.59
C LEU A 45 21.18 2.77 6.07
N ILE A 46 20.02 3.14 5.54
CA ILE A 46 19.79 3.23 4.09
C ILE A 46 20.74 4.26 3.45
N SER A 47 20.94 5.41 4.11
CA SER A 47 21.89 6.43 3.64
C SER A 47 23.33 5.92 3.60
N ARG A 48 23.76 5.16 4.62
CA ARG A 48 25.10 4.57 4.69
C ARG A 48 25.33 3.46 3.67
N LEU A 49 24.29 2.68 3.35
CA LEU A 49 24.35 1.68 2.28
C LEU A 49 24.55 2.36 0.92
N LYS A 50 23.76 3.41 0.65
CA LYS A 50 23.89 4.21 -0.58
C LYS A 50 25.26 4.86 -0.74
N SER A 51 25.81 5.45 0.33
CA SER A 51 27.15 6.07 0.25
C SER A 51 28.27 5.08 -0.02
N ARG A 52 28.02 3.78 0.18
CA ARG A 52 28.93 2.68 -0.15
C ARG A 52 28.65 2.05 -1.52
N GLY A 53 27.76 2.63 -2.31
CA GLY A 53 27.40 2.15 -3.65
C GLY A 53 26.34 1.05 -3.67
N TRP A 54 25.68 0.74 -2.55
CA TRP A 54 24.59 -0.24 -2.53
C TRP A 54 23.26 0.39 -2.97
N GLN A 55 22.47 -0.39 -3.71
CA GLN A 55 21.08 -0.05 -4.02
C GLN A 55 20.15 -0.73 -3.02
N ALA A 56 19.26 0.05 -2.41
CA ALA A 56 18.20 -0.48 -1.56
C ALA A 56 16.92 -0.67 -2.38
N PHE A 57 16.27 -1.81 -2.20
CA PHE A 57 14.97 -2.15 -2.78
C PHE A 57 13.97 -2.42 -1.65
N CYS A 58 12.71 -2.03 -1.86
CA CYS A 58 11.62 -2.30 -0.94
C CYS A 58 10.57 -3.16 -1.65
N ILE A 59 10.32 -4.34 -1.10
CA ILE A 59 9.25 -5.22 -1.54
C ILE A 59 8.25 -5.26 -0.38
N SER A 60 7.04 -4.81 -0.63
CA SER A 60 6.01 -4.65 0.40
C SER A 60 4.68 -5.22 -0.09
N THR A 61 3.91 -5.80 0.81
CA THR A 61 2.52 -6.17 0.52
C THR A 61 1.57 -5.00 0.76
N SER A 62 2.02 -3.88 1.34
CA SER A 62 1.20 -2.68 1.55
C SER A 62 0.75 -2.03 0.24
N TYR A 63 -0.32 -1.24 0.32
CA TYR A 63 -0.79 -0.39 -0.78
C TYR A 63 0.27 0.60 -1.23
N GLU A 64 0.29 0.88 -2.53
CA GLU A 64 1.30 1.73 -3.16
C GLU A 64 1.40 3.13 -2.54
N GLN A 65 0.29 3.73 -2.12
CA GLN A 65 0.28 5.06 -1.49
C GLN A 65 1.04 5.04 -0.15
N TYR A 66 0.80 4.00 0.66
CA TYR A 66 1.46 3.82 1.95
C TYR A 66 2.94 3.48 1.78
N ALA A 67 3.24 2.49 0.92
CA ALA A 67 4.60 2.06 0.63
C ALA A 67 5.45 3.20 0.05
N SER A 68 4.90 3.97 -0.88
CA SER A 68 5.57 5.15 -1.46
C SER A 68 5.87 6.20 -0.39
N ALA A 69 4.93 6.49 0.52
CA ALA A 69 5.13 7.46 1.59
C ALA A 69 6.30 7.07 2.52
N ILE A 70 6.37 5.79 2.93
CA ILE A 70 7.47 5.27 3.76
C ILE A 70 8.81 5.30 3.03
N THR A 71 8.84 4.78 1.80
CA THR A 71 10.08 4.61 1.03
C THR A 71 10.66 5.96 0.61
N GLN A 72 9.83 6.96 0.31
CA GLN A 72 10.27 8.33 0.08
C GLN A 72 10.99 8.91 1.30
N ARG A 73 10.47 8.67 2.52
CA ARG A 73 11.11 9.13 3.77
C ARG A 73 12.43 8.40 4.06
N LEU A 74 12.58 7.16 3.61
CA LEU A 74 13.84 6.40 3.62
C LEU A 74 14.78 6.79 2.45
N GLY A 75 14.30 7.63 1.54
CA GLY A 75 14.97 8.03 0.30
C GLY A 75 15.08 6.92 -0.74
N ILE A 76 14.43 5.77 -0.58
CA ILE A 76 14.45 4.69 -1.57
C ILE A 76 13.71 5.19 -2.83
N PRO A 77 14.35 5.13 -4.02
CA PRO A 77 13.74 5.67 -5.23
C PRO A 77 12.57 4.78 -5.68
N ARG A 78 11.57 5.38 -6.35
CA ARG A 78 10.30 4.71 -6.68
C ARG A 78 10.51 3.48 -7.56
N GLU A 79 11.45 3.54 -8.49
CA GLU A 79 11.84 2.42 -9.37
C GLU A 79 12.37 1.20 -8.59
N ASN A 80 12.78 1.38 -7.33
CA ASN A 80 13.24 0.30 -6.45
C ASN A 80 12.15 -0.18 -5.48
N VAL A 81 10.88 0.17 -5.71
CA VAL A 81 9.76 -0.21 -4.83
C VAL A 81 8.78 -1.10 -5.60
N ALA A 82 8.59 -2.32 -5.10
CA ALA A 82 7.53 -3.22 -5.53
C ALA A 82 6.48 -3.32 -4.41
N CYS A 83 5.21 -3.06 -4.75
CA CYS A 83 4.11 -3.01 -3.79
C CYS A 83 2.77 -3.37 -4.44
N THR A 84 1.74 -3.50 -3.61
CA THR A 84 0.37 -3.79 -4.08
C THR A 84 -0.21 -2.53 -4.74
N SER A 85 -0.42 -2.60 -6.06
CA SER A 85 -1.13 -1.56 -6.82
C SER A 85 -2.54 -1.38 -6.25
N PHE A 86 -2.97 -0.14 -6.04
CA PHE A 86 -4.21 0.14 -5.33
C PHE A 86 -4.93 1.39 -5.85
N PRO A 87 -5.50 1.34 -7.08
CA PRO A 87 -6.17 2.48 -7.71
C PRO A 87 -7.60 2.67 -7.14
N LEU A 88 -7.72 2.96 -5.84
CA LEU A 88 -8.98 3.05 -5.13
C LEU A 88 -9.95 4.07 -5.76
N ASP A 89 -9.46 5.20 -6.23
CA ASP A 89 -10.29 6.22 -6.90
C ASP A 89 -10.88 5.72 -8.21
N GLN A 90 -10.17 4.83 -8.91
CA GLN A 90 -10.72 4.17 -10.10
C GLN A 90 -11.76 3.13 -9.70
N ILE A 91 -11.47 2.32 -8.68
CA ILE A 91 -12.38 1.28 -8.19
C ILE A 91 -13.68 1.89 -7.68
N ARG A 92 -13.62 2.96 -6.90
CA ARG A 92 -14.79 3.70 -6.40
C ARG A 92 -15.69 4.22 -7.53
N ARG A 93 -15.12 4.60 -8.68
CA ARG A 93 -15.87 5.04 -9.87
C ARG A 93 -16.53 3.89 -10.64
N LEU A 94 -16.00 2.67 -10.50
CA LEU A 94 -16.52 1.48 -11.19
C LEU A 94 -17.64 0.80 -10.42
N LEU A 95 -17.66 0.92 -9.09
CA LEU A 95 -18.70 0.35 -8.24
C LEU A 95 -20.03 1.08 -8.46
N CYS A 96 -21.06 0.32 -8.85
CA CYS A 96 -22.44 0.80 -9.00
C CYS A 96 -23.23 0.64 -7.69
N HIS A 97 -24.47 1.17 -7.65
CA HIS A 97 -25.31 1.09 -6.44
C HIS A 97 -25.62 -0.35 -6.01
N ASP A 98 -25.78 -1.26 -6.97
CA ASP A 98 -26.02 -2.69 -6.70
C ASP A 98 -24.80 -3.36 -6.06
N ASP A 99 -23.57 -2.97 -6.45
CA ASP A 99 -22.34 -3.50 -5.86
C ASP A 99 -22.21 -3.13 -4.38
N PHE A 100 -22.62 -1.90 -4.00
CA PHE A 100 -22.61 -1.47 -2.60
C PHE A 100 -23.63 -2.23 -1.75
N THR A 101 -24.78 -2.60 -2.34
CA THR A 101 -25.80 -3.40 -1.65
C THR A 101 -25.31 -4.81 -1.34
N LEU A 102 -24.51 -5.40 -2.24
CA LEU A 102 -23.87 -6.71 -2.01
C LEU A 102 -22.81 -6.64 -0.89
N LEU A 103 -22.10 -5.51 -0.75
CA LEU A 103 -21.11 -5.31 0.31
C LEU A 103 -21.75 -5.19 1.69
N GLU A 104 -22.91 -4.54 1.81
CA GLU A 104 -23.66 -4.46 3.08
C GLU A 104 -24.16 -5.83 3.56
N GLN A 105 -24.46 -6.76 2.65
CA GLN A 105 -24.88 -8.12 3.00
C GLN A 105 -23.72 -9.03 3.42
N ALA A 106 -22.48 -8.64 3.08
CA ALA A 106 -21.28 -9.43 3.33
C ALA A 106 -20.51 -9.04 4.62
N GLY A 107 -20.84 -7.89 5.23
CA GLY A 107 -20.24 -7.39 6.48
C GLY A 107 -21.07 -7.72 7.72
#